data_AF-A0A7W9W8D4-F1
#
_entry.id   AF-A0A7W9W8D4-F1
#
_cell.length_a   1.000
_cell.length_b   1.000
_cell.length_c   1.000
_cell.angle_alpha   90.00
_cell.angle_beta   90.00
_cell.angle_gamma   90.00
#
_symmetry.space_group_name_H-M   'P 1'
#
loop_
_entity.id
_entity.type
_entity.pdbx_description
1 polymer ?
#
loop_
_entity_poly.entity_id
_entity_poly.type
_entity_poly.pdbx_seq_one_letter_code
_entity_poly.pdbx_strand_id
1 'polypeptide(L)'
;MQQQQQPSLVSELERLQKLRADGFLSDTELAQAKAKLLGSTSHDALTVEEADAMLERVDRAERRAGTAELQSELYLLDQDWERERLRYVYRNRYGQTTEPSRWIAIAAGLIAVALGVYQLLQPDGPAPTRVVGILLLVFGPILAFAAWGNAVGFERRKKLYGERRQRLLQKMAEASRRK
;
A
#
# COMPACT_ATOMS: atom_id res chain seq x y z
N MET A 1 24.45 -42.66 31.45
CA MET A 1 24.87 -42.49 30.06
C MET A 1 23.96 -41.43 29.43
N GLN A 2 24.50 -40.26 29.10
CA GLN A 2 23.73 -39.20 28.41
C GLN A 2 23.89 -39.42 26.91
N GLN A 3 22.79 -39.68 26.19
CA GLN A 3 22.80 -39.64 24.74
C GLN A 3 23.07 -38.18 24.32
N GLN A 4 24.23 -37.94 23.71
CA GLN A 4 24.49 -36.68 23.02
C GLN A 4 23.52 -36.60 21.84
N GLN A 5 22.47 -35.81 21.97
CA GLN A 5 21.62 -35.45 20.84
C GLN A 5 22.49 -34.70 19.84
N GLN A 6 22.72 -35.31 18.67
CA GLN A 6 23.37 -34.61 17.59
C GLN A 6 22.51 -33.39 17.21
N PRO A 7 23.11 -32.20 17.06
CA PRO A 7 22.38 -31.00 16.67
C PRO A 7 21.67 -31.25 15.34
N SER A 8 20.42 -30.80 15.23
CA SER A 8 19.64 -31.01 14.00
C SER A 8 20.24 -30.16 12.86
N LEU A 9 20.18 -30.69 11.64
CA LEU A 9 20.69 -30.01 10.44
C LEU A 9 20.08 -28.60 10.26
N VAL A 10 18.80 -28.45 10.63
CA VAL A 10 18.10 -27.16 10.64
C VAL A 10 18.76 -26.18 11.61
N SER A 11 19.11 -26.62 12.82
CA SER A 11 19.76 -25.77 13.83
C SER A 11 21.17 -25.33 13.42
N GLU A 12 21.91 -26.18 12.70
CA GLU A 12 23.22 -25.81 12.16
C GLU A 12 23.10 -24.82 10.99
N LEU A 13 22.11 -24.99 10.11
CA LEU A 13 21.83 -24.04 9.03
C LEU A 13 21.37 -22.67 9.56
N GLU A 14 20.48 -22.65 10.56
CA GLU A 14 20.10 -21.39 11.24
C GLU A 14 21.31 -20.72 11.88
N ARG A 15 22.22 -21.50 12.48
CA ARG A 15 23.45 -20.97 13.09
C ARG A 15 24.37 -20.33 12.04
N LEU A 16 24.54 -20.96 10.88
CA LEU A 16 25.32 -20.40 9.77
C LEU A 16 24.68 -19.12 9.22
N GLN A 17 23.34 -19.12 9.06
CA GLN A 17 22.62 -17.96 8.56
C GLN A 17 22.68 -16.78 9.53
N LYS A 18 22.62 -17.05 10.84
CA LYS A 18 22.82 -16.05 11.90
C LYS A 18 24.22 -15.46 11.86
N LEU A 19 25.25 -16.31 11.76
CA LEU A 19 26.64 -15.86 11.66
C LEU A 19 26.89 -14.96 10.43
N ARG A 20 26.19 -15.21 9.32
CA ARG A 20 26.21 -14.31 8.15
C ARG A 20 25.54 -12.98 8.43
N ALA A 21 24.35 -12.98 9.03
CA ALA A 21 23.63 -11.75 9.38
C ALA A 21 24.45 -10.86 10.33
N ASP A 22 25.23 -11.49 11.21
CA ASP A 22 26.13 -10.82 12.15
C ASP A 22 27.47 -10.41 11.51
N GLY A 23 27.72 -10.73 10.23
CA GLY A 23 28.91 -10.34 9.47
C GLY A 23 30.17 -11.19 9.73
N PHE A 24 30.06 -12.31 10.44
CA PHE A 24 31.18 -13.21 10.74
C PHE A 24 31.53 -14.18 9.59
N LEU A 25 30.64 -14.34 8.62
CA LEU A 25 30.82 -15.23 7.46
C LEU A 25 30.56 -14.46 6.18
N SER A 26 31.49 -14.58 5.23
CA SER A 26 31.31 -14.11 3.86
C SER A 26 30.37 -15.04 3.06
N ASP A 27 29.76 -14.54 1.98
CA ASP A 27 28.84 -15.31 1.14
C ASP A 27 29.50 -16.58 0.54
N THR A 28 30.81 -16.53 0.26
CA THR A 28 31.60 -17.67 -0.25
C THR A 28 31.84 -18.73 0.81
N GLU A 29 32.15 -18.33 2.05
CA GLU A 29 32.32 -19.27 3.17
C GLU A 29 30.99 -19.91 3.57
N LEU A 30 29.89 -19.16 3.52
CA LEU A 30 28.55 -19.71 3.72
C LEU A 30 28.24 -20.80 2.68
N ALA A 31 28.54 -20.53 1.41
CA ALA A 31 28.32 -21.50 0.33
C ALA A 31 29.14 -22.78 0.53
N GLN A 32 30.42 -22.66 0.91
CA GLN A 32 31.28 -23.82 1.22
C GLN A 32 30.80 -24.60 2.44
N ALA A 33 30.46 -23.91 3.53
CA ALA A 33 29.96 -24.55 4.75
C ALA A 33 28.66 -25.31 4.49
N LYS A 34 27.74 -24.71 3.73
CA LYS A 34 26.48 -25.33 3.33
C LYS A 34 26.70 -26.56 2.43
N ALA A 35 27.61 -26.46 1.46
CA ALA A 35 27.96 -27.59 0.58
C ALA A 35 28.57 -28.76 1.37
N LYS A 36 29.45 -28.48 2.33
CA LYS A 36 30.09 -29.49 3.17
C LYS A 36 29.08 -30.21 4.08
N LEU A 37 28.14 -29.46 4.66
CA LEU A 37 27.06 -29.98 5.50
C LEU A 37 26.06 -30.84 4.72
N LEU A 38 25.70 -30.40 3.51
CA LEU A 38 24.84 -31.18 2.63
C LEU A 38 25.53 -32.47 2.17
N GLY A 39 26.82 -32.37 1.78
CA GLY A 39 27.60 -33.51 1.32
C GLY A 39 27.87 -34.57 2.39
N SER A 40 28.02 -34.19 3.67
CA SER A 40 28.16 -35.17 4.77
C SER A 40 26.86 -35.88 5.11
N THR A 41 25.72 -35.26 4.82
CA THR A 41 24.39 -35.85 5.07
C THR A 41 23.95 -36.77 3.93
N SER A 42 24.48 -36.56 2.71
CA SER A 42 24.18 -37.37 1.52
C SER A 42 24.72 -38.82 1.54
N HIS A 43 25.33 -39.27 2.65
CA HIS A 43 25.84 -40.64 2.76
C HIS A 43 24.80 -41.66 3.26
N ASP A 44 23.69 -41.22 3.84
CA ASP A 44 22.45 -41.99 3.84
C ASP A 44 21.77 -41.72 2.49
N ALA A 45 21.68 -42.75 1.64
CA ALA A 45 21.05 -42.64 0.35
C ALA A 45 19.57 -42.27 0.57
N LEU A 46 19.27 -40.97 0.52
CA LEU A 46 17.92 -40.43 0.40
C LEU A 46 17.20 -41.27 -0.63
N THR A 47 16.21 -42.02 -0.17
CA THR A 47 15.46 -42.89 -1.06
C THR A 47 14.81 -42.01 -2.13
N VAL A 48 14.67 -42.52 -3.36
CA VAL A 48 14.03 -41.78 -4.45
C VAL A 48 12.66 -41.22 -4.02
N GLU A 49 11.95 -41.97 -3.16
CA GLU A 49 10.67 -41.59 -2.57
C GLU A 49 10.76 -40.35 -1.66
N GLU A 50 11.82 -40.21 -0.85
CA GLU A 50 12.02 -39.02 -0.02
C GLU A 50 12.41 -37.78 -0.86
N ALA A 51 13.19 -37.98 -1.92
CA ALA A 51 13.50 -36.91 -2.87
C ALA A 51 12.24 -36.38 -3.57
N ASP A 52 11.37 -37.29 -4.05
CA ASP A 52 10.08 -36.94 -4.66
C ASP A 52 9.15 -36.23 -3.66
N ALA A 53 9.06 -36.72 -2.42
CA ALA A 53 8.27 -36.07 -1.38
C ALA A 53 8.81 -34.66 -1.02
N MET A 54 10.12 -34.45 -1.09
CA MET A 54 10.74 -33.14 -0.86
C MET A 54 10.45 -32.16 -2.00
N LEU A 55 10.55 -32.61 -3.25
CA LEU A 55 10.18 -31.80 -4.42
C LEU A 55 8.72 -31.35 -4.36
N GLU A 56 7.81 -32.25 -3.98
CA GLU A 56 6.39 -31.90 -3.83
C GLU A 56 6.15 -30.87 -2.70
N ARG A 57 6.93 -30.94 -1.61
CA ARG A 57 6.88 -29.95 -0.52
C ARG A 57 7.42 -28.58 -0.97
N VAL A 58 8.50 -28.56 -1.75
CA VAL A 58 9.07 -27.33 -2.32
C VAL A 58 8.06 -26.68 -3.26
N ASP A 59 7.47 -27.45 -4.18
CA ASP A 59 6.40 -26.97 -5.08
C ASP A 59 5.21 -26.40 -4.30
N ARG A 60 4.77 -27.08 -3.23
CA ARG A 60 3.70 -26.58 -2.36
C ARG A 60 4.11 -25.30 -1.62
N ALA A 61 5.36 -25.19 -1.18
CA ALA A 61 5.88 -24.00 -0.50
C ALA A 61 5.97 -22.81 -1.46
N GLU A 62 6.49 -22.99 -2.68
CA GLU A 62 6.57 -21.96 -3.71
C GLU A 62 5.17 -21.44 -4.09
N ARG A 63 4.20 -22.34 -4.28
CA ARG A 63 2.80 -21.97 -4.56
C ARG A 63 2.14 -21.20 -3.41
N ARG A 64 2.58 -21.38 -2.17
CA ARG A 64 2.10 -20.61 -1.00
C ARG A 64 2.81 -19.26 -0.92
N ALA A 65 4.11 -19.23 -1.17
CA ALA A 65 4.91 -18.01 -1.19
C ALA A 65 4.38 -17.01 -2.22
N GLY A 66 4.12 -17.45 -3.46
CA GLY A 66 3.58 -16.57 -4.51
C GLY A 66 2.21 -15.97 -4.18
N THR A 67 1.34 -16.71 -3.47
CA THR A 67 0.06 -16.13 -3.00
C THR A 67 0.23 -15.14 -1.84
N ALA A 68 1.21 -15.37 -0.96
CA ALA A 68 1.51 -14.47 0.15
C ALA A 68 2.11 -13.15 -0.33
N GLU A 69 2.98 -13.18 -1.35
CA GLU A 69 3.55 -11.99 -1.98
C GLU A 69 2.45 -11.08 -2.56
N LEU A 70 1.51 -11.64 -3.34
CA LEU A 70 0.39 -10.86 -3.88
C LEU A 70 -0.46 -10.23 -2.77
N GLN A 71 -0.69 -10.95 -1.66
CA GLN A 71 -1.45 -10.42 -0.51
C GLN A 71 -0.70 -9.26 0.16
N SER A 72 0.62 -9.37 0.31
CA SER A 72 1.46 -8.31 0.84
C SER A 72 1.44 -7.06 -0.06
N GLU A 73 1.56 -7.24 -1.38
CA GLU A 73 1.46 -6.13 -2.34
C GLU A 73 0.11 -5.41 -2.27
N LEU A 74 -0.99 -6.17 -2.13
CA LEU A 74 -2.33 -5.59 -2.00
C LEU A 74 -2.46 -4.78 -0.70
N TYR A 75 -1.94 -5.31 0.42
CA TYR A 75 -1.93 -4.60 1.69
C TYR A 75 -1.14 -3.28 1.63
N LEU A 76 0.05 -3.31 1.03
CA LEU A 76 0.87 -2.11 0.84
C LEU A 76 0.18 -1.08 -0.06
N LEU A 77 -0.48 -1.53 -1.14
CA LEU A 77 -1.25 -0.68 -2.02
C LEU A 77 -2.41 0.00 -1.28
N ASP A 78 -3.13 -0.74 -0.45
CA ASP A 78 -4.26 -0.22 0.34
C ASP A 78 -3.76 0.79 1.40
N GLN A 79 -2.62 0.51 2.04
CA GLN A 79 -2.00 1.43 3.00
C GLN A 79 -1.50 2.72 2.33
N ASP A 80 -0.89 2.63 1.15
CA ASP A 80 -0.46 3.78 0.35
C ASP A 80 -1.64 4.64 -0.05
N TRP A 81 -2.71 4.00 -0.51
CA TRP A 81 -3.95 4.68 -0.86
C TRP A 81 -4.55 5.39 0.35
N GLU A 82 -4.57 4.77 1.52
CA GLU A 82 -5.09 5.41 2.73
C GLU A 82 -4.26 6.65 3.12
N ARG A 83 -2.92 6.53 3.11
CA ARG A 83 -2.01 7.64 3.37
C ARG A 83 -2.20 8.79 2.38
N GLU A 84 -2.47 8.48 1.13
CA GLU A 84 -2.70 9.47 0.09
C GLU A 84 -4.10 10.10 0.19
N ARG A 85 -5.14 9.30 0.43
CA ARG A 85 -6.51 9.75 0.65
C ARG A 85 -6.59 10.77 1.78
N LEU A 86 -5.88 10.52 2.88
CA LEU A 86 -5.82 11.42 4.03
C LEU A 86 -5.24 12.80 3.70
N ARG A 87 -4.49 12.97 2.61
CA ARG A 87 -3.98 14.28 2.17
C ARG A 87 -5.06 15.14 1.50
N TYR A 88 -6.12 14.53 0.98
CA TYR A 88 -7.20 15.23 0.28
C TYR A 88 -8.47 15.39 1.13
N VAL A 89 -8.66 14.50 2.11
CA VAL A 89 -9.83 14.51 2.98
C VAL A 89 -9.64 15.51 4.11
N TYR A 90 -10.61 16.39 4.28
CA TYR A 90 -10.66 17.29 5.42
C TYR A 90 -11.47 16.65 6.55
N ARG A 91 -10.94 16.71 7.76
CA ARG A 91 -11.65 16.29 8.97
C ARG A 91 -12.24 17.52 9.64
N ASN A 92 -13.56 17.53 9.83
CA ASN A 92 -14.20 18.62 10.55
C ASN A 92 -14.04 18.44 12.08
N ARG A 93 -14.40 19.47 12.86
CA ARG A 93 -14.34 19.46 14.33
C ARG A 93 -15.17 18.31 14.96
N TYR A 94 -16.18 17.81 14.25
CA TYR A 94 -17.05 16.72 14.70
C TYR A 94 -16.53 15.34 14.29
N GLY A 95 -15.32 15.26 13.73
CA GLY A 95 -14.69 14.02 13.32
C GLY A 95 -15.22 13.43 12.01
N GLN A 96 -16.18 14.08 11.34
CA GLN A 96 -16.67 13.65 10.04
C GLN A 96 -15.61 13.95 8.97
N THR A 97 -15.42 12.97 8.10
CA THR A 97 -14.54 13.05 6.94
C THR A 97 -15.38 13.25 5.69
N THR A 98 -15.15 14.36 4.99
CA THR A 98 -15.85 14.65 3.73
C THR A 98 -14.89 14.44 2.57
N GLU A 99 -15.26 13.59 1.60
CA GLU A 99 -14.50 13.44 0.36
C GLU A 99 -14.67 14.72 -0.49
N PRO A 100 -13.59 15.26 -1.07
CA PRO A 100 -13.70 16.41 -1.96
C PRO A 100 -14.50 16.03 -3.20
N SER A 101 -15.64 16.70 -3.40
CA SER A 101 -16.50 16.53 -4.57
C SER A 101 -16.41 17.73 -5.49
N ARG A 102 -16.26 17.49 -6.80
CA ARG A 102 -16.24 18.54 -7.83
C ARG A 102 -17.52 19.38 -7.79
N TRP A 103 -18.67 18.73 -7.63
CA TRP A 103 -19.96 19.41 -7.58
C TRP A 103 -20.08 20.36 -6.38
N ILE A 104 -19.50 20.00 -5.24
CA ILE A 104 -19.50 20.86 -4.05
C ILE A 104 -18.64 22.10 -4.31
N ALA A 105 -17.47 21.96 -4.95
CA ALA A 105 -16.61 23.10 -5.28
C ALA A 105 -17.29 24.08 -6.24
N ILE A 106 -17.96 23.57 -7.29
CA ILE A 106 -18.71 24.39 -8.24
C ILE A 106 -19.86 25.11 -7.54
N ALA A 107 -20.67 24.37 -6.77
CA ALA A 107 -21.81 24.94 -6.07
C ALA A 107 -21.38 26.03 -5.08
N ALA A 108 -20.31 25.79 -4.31
CA ALA A 108 -19.77 26.78 -3.38
C ALA A 108 -19.29 28.05 -4.10
N GLY A 109 -18.63 27.91 -5.25
CA GLY A 109 -18.21 29.05 -6.08
C GLY A 109 -19.39 29.87 -6.59
N LEU A 110 -20.41 29.21 -7.15
CA LEU A 110 -21.62 29.87 -7.66
C LEU A 110 -22.38 30.59 -6.54
N ILE A 111 -22.51 29.96 -5.37
CA ILE A 111 -23.15 30.56 -4.19
C ILE A 111 -22.36 31.78 -3.72
N ALA A 112 -21.03 31.71 -3.66
CA ALA A 112 -20.18 32.84 -3.28
C ALA A 112 -20.35 34.02 -4.24
N VAL A 113 -20.37 33.77 -5.55
CA VAL A 113 -20.60 34.81 -6.57
C VAL A 113 -22.01 35.40 -6.43
N ALA A 114 -23.04 34.58 -6.27
CA ALA A 114 -24.42 35.04 -6.12
C ALA A 114 -24.60 35.92 -4.87
N LEU A 115 -24.02 35.51 -3.74
CA LEU A 115 -24.01 36.32 -2.51
C LEU A 115 -23.21 37.61 -2.68
N GLY A 116 -22.07 37.56 -3.39
CA GLY A 116 -21.27 38.74 -3.70
C GLY A 116 -22.06 39.78 -4.49
N VAL A 117 -22.73 39.35 -5.56
CA VAL A 117 -23.60 40.21 -6.38
C VAL A 117 -24.78 40.73 -5.57
N TYR A 118 -25.45 39.88 -4.79
CA TYR A 118 -26.58 40.28 -3.96
C TYR A 118 -26.22 41.40 -2.98
N GLN A 119 -25.06 41.31 -2.31
CA GLN A 119 -24.59 42.36 -1.39
C GLN A 119 -24.27 43.67 -2.10
N LEU A 120 -23.78 43.61 -3.35
CA LEU A 120 -23.48 44.80 -4.15
C LEU A 120 -24.72 45.52 -4.67
N LEU A 121 -25.83 44.79 -4.86
CA LEU A 121 -27.08 45.35 -5.35
C LEU A 121 -27.91 46.06 -4.27
N GLN A 122 -27.53 45.99 -2.99
CA GLN A 122 -28.26 46.66 -1.91
C GLN A 122 -27.91 48.16 -1.87
N PRO A 123 -28.84 49.06 -2.23
CA PRO A 123 -28.56 50.50 -2.31
C PRO A 123 -28.22 51.09 -0.93
N ASP A 124 -28.90 50.63 0.12
CA ASP A 124 -28.77 51.16 1.49
C ASP A 124 -27.87 50.30 2.40
N GLY A 125 -27.10 49.37 1.81
CA GLY A 125 -26.21 48.48 2.54
C GLY A 125 -25.05 49.26 3.23
N PRO A 126 -24.70 48.93 4.48
CA PRO A 126 -23.58 49.57 5.16
C PRO A 126 -22.25 49.26 4.43
N ALA A 127 -21.30 50.20 4.42
CA ALA A 127 -20.05 50.06 3.67
C ALA A 127 -19.31 48.69 3.85
N PRO A 128 -19.27 48.08 5.06
CA PRO A 128 -18.66 46.76 5.23
C PRO A 128 -19.29 45.64 4.40
N THR A 129 -20.62 45.64 4.17
CA THR A 129 -21.26 44.55 3.40
C THR A 129 -20.88 44.61 1.92
N ARG A 130 -20.65 45.81 1.37
CA ARG A 130 -20.15 45.98 0.00
C ARG A 130 -18.73 45.44 -0.16
N VAL A 131 -17.85 45.70 0.81
CA VAL A 131 -16.48 45.13 0.82
C VAL A 131 -16.54 43.60 0.87
N VAL A 132 -17.40 43.03 1.72
CA VAL A 132 -17.63 41.57 1.75
C VAL A 132 -18.14 41.07 0.40
N GLY A 133 -19.04 41.81 -0.24
CA GLY A 133 -19.55 41.48 -1.57
C GLY A 133 -18.45 41.39 -2.63
N ILE A 134 -17.56 42.39 -2.69
CA ILE A 134 -16.39 42.40 -3.59
C ILE A 134 -15.46 41.23 -3.27
N LEU A 135 -15.18 40.99 -1.99
CA LEU A 135 -14.32 39.88 -1.58
C LEU A 135 -14.90 38.53 -2.01
N LEU A 136 -16.19 38.29 -1.80
CA LEU A 136 -16.86 37.06 -2.25
C LEU A 136 -16.82 36.91 -3.77
N LEU A 137 -17.01 38.00 -4.52
CA LEU A 137 -16.97 38.01 -5.97
C LEU A 137 -15.59 37.64 -6.52
N VAL A 138 -14.51 38.12 -5.89
CA VAL A 138 -13.14 37.90 -6.34
C VAL A 138 -12.57 36.58 -5.79
N PHE A 139 -12.66 36.36 -4.48
CA PHE A 139 -12.08 35.19 -3.83
C PHE A 139 -12.93 33.93 -3.98
N GLY A 140 -14.25 34.06 -4.18
CA GLY A 140 -15.14 32.92 -4.39
C GLY A 140 -14.70 32.03 -5.56
N PRO A 141 -14.53 32.57 -6.78
CA PRO A 141 -14.02 31.82 -7.92
C PRO A 141 -12.62 31.22 -7.70
N ILE A 142 -11.71 31.97 -7.06
CA ILE A 142 -10.34 31.51 -6.78
C ILE A 142 -10.37 30.27 -5.87
N LEU A 143 -11.12 30.34 -4.77
CA LEU A 143 -11.26 29.22 -3.84
C LEU A 143 -11.97 28.03 -4.48
N ALA A 144 -13.00 28.28 -5.30
CA ALA A 144 -13.70 27.23 -6.04
C ALA A 144 -12.77 26.51 -7.03
N PHE A 145 -11.91 27.26 -7.73
CA PHE A 145 -10.94 26.68 -8.65
C PHE A 145 -9.85 25.86 -7.93
N ALA A 146 -9.34 26.36 -6.80
CA ALA A 146 -8.40 25.61 -5.97
C ALA A 146 -9.02 24.30 -5.44
N ALA A 147 -10.27 24.36 -4.97
CA ALA A 147 -11.02 23.17 -4.53
C ALA A 147 -11.27 22.18 -5.68
N TRP A 148 -11.58 22.68 -6.88
CA TRP A 148 -11.72 21.86 -8.08
C TRP A 148 -10.43 21.10 -8.40
N GLY A 149 -9.27 21.78 -8.38
CA GLY A 149 -7.98 21.17 -8.65
C GLY A 149 -7.70 19.98 -7.73
N ASN A 150 -7.97 20.14 -6.43
CA ASN A 150 -7.85 19.06 -5.45
C ASN A 150 -8.81 17.90 -5.73
N ALA A 151 -10.06 18.18 -6.08
CA ALA A 151 -11.04 17.15 -6.42
C ALA A 151 -10.66 16.36 -7.69
N VAL A 152 -10.11 17.03 -8.71
CA VAL A 152 -9.58 16.36 -9.92
C VAL A 152 -8.39 15.47 -9.58
N GLY A 153 -7.45 15.97 -8.77
CA GLY A 153 -6.29 15.21 -8.31
C GLY A 153 -6.72 13.94 -7.55
N PHE A 154 -7.67 14.08 -6.62
CA PHE A 154 -8.21 12.98 -5.85
C PHE A 154 -8.86 11.90 -6.72
N GLU A 155 -9.75 12.28 -7.63
CA GLU A 155 -10.41 11.32 -8.54
C GLU A 155 -9.41 10.58 -9.44
N ARG A 156 -8.38 11.28 -9.94
CA ARG A 156 -7.35 10.65 -10.78
C ARG A 156 -6.57 9.60 -9.99
N ARG A 157 -6.18 9.89 -8.75
CA ARG A 157 -5.47 8.92 -7.89
C ARG A 157 -6.39 7.76 -7.48
N LYS A 158 -7.66 8.04 -7.17
CA LYS A 158 -8.69 7.02 -6.89
C LYS A 158 -8.85 6.03 -8.04
N LYS A 159 -8.89 6.54 -9.28
CA LYS A 159 -8.95 5.71 -10.49
C LYS A 159 -7.70 4.84 -10.65
N LEU A 160 -6.51 5.42 -10.52
CA LEU A 160 -5.24 4.68 -10.63
C LEU A 160 -5.11 3.59 -9.57
N TYR A 161 -5.53 3.87 -8.34
CA TYR A 161 -5.60 2.87 -7.27
C TYR A 161 -6.57 1.74 -7.63
N GLY A 162 -7.78 2.06 -8.09
CA GLY A 162 -8.77 1.08 -8.53
C GLY A 162 -8.25 0.15 -9.63
N GLU A 163 -7.59 0.70 -10.65
CA GLU A 163 -6.97 -0.06 -11.74
C GLU A 163 -5.82 -0.97 -11.26
N ARG A 164 -4.98 -0.50 -10.33
CA ARG A 164 -3.92 -1.32 -9.73
C ARG A 164 -4.48 -2.45 -8.89
N ARG A 165 -5.48 -2.15 -8.05
CA ARG A 165 -6.14 -3.13 -7.19
C ARG A 165 -6.84 -4.21 -8.01
N GLN A 166 -7.56 -3.85 -9.06
CA GLN A 166 -8.19 -4.81 -9.97
C GLN A 166 -7.16 -5.75 -10.62
N ARG A 167 -6.01 -5.22 -11.06
CA ARG A 167 -4.93 -6.05 -11.62
C ARG A 167 -4.37 -7.04 -10.60
N LEU A 168 -4.14 -6.64 -9.35
CA LEU A 168 -3.67 -7.56 -8.31
C LEU A 168 -4.71 -8.64 -8.00
N LEU A 169 -6.00 -8.27 -7.92
CA LEU A 169 -7.08 -9.23 -7.70
C LEU A 169 -7.22 -10.22 -8.87
N GLN A 170 -7.04 -9.77 -10.11
CA GLN A 170 -7.01 -10.64 -11.29
C GLN A 170 -5.85 -11.63 -11.22
N LYS A 171 -4.64 -11.17 -10.90
CA LYS A 171 -3.46 -12.05 -10.70
C LYS A 171 -3.70 -13.09 -9.60
N MET A 172 -4.33 -12.70 -8.49
CA MET A 172 -4.69 -13.63 -7.42
C MET A 172 -5.71 -14.68 -7.89
N ALA A 173 -6.73 -14.25 -8.63
CA ALA A 173 -7.74 -15.15 -9.19
C ALA A 173 -7.11 -16.15 -10.19
N GLU A 174 -6.21 -15.69 -11.04
CA GLU A 174 -5.45 -16.55 -11.96
C GLU A 174 -4.56 -17.54 -11.20
N ALA A 175 -3.83 -17.08 -10.17
CA ALA A 175 -3.02 -17.94 -9.32
C ALA A 175 -3.85 -19.00 -8.57
N SER A 176 -5.10 -18.67 -8.19
CA SER A 176 -6.02 -19.64 -7.58
C SER A 176 -6.58 -20.66 -8.56
N ARG A 177 -6.76 -20.31 -9.84
CA ARG A 177 -7.28 -21.22 -10.88
C ARG A 177 -6.25 -22.23 -11.35
N ARG A 178 -4.95 -21.96 -11.13
CA ARG A 178 -3.86 -22.88 -11.47
C ARG A 178 -3.60 -23.94 -10.40
N LYS A 179 -4.32 -23.90 -9.27
CA LYS A 179 -4.25 -24.89 -8.19
C LYS A 179 -5.30 -25.96 -8.39
#